data_AF-A0A952SQC1-F1
#
_entry.id   AF-A0A952SQC1-F1
#
_cell.length_a   1.000
_cell.length_b   1.000
_cell.length_c   1.000
_cell.angle_alpha   90.00
_cell.angle_beta   90.00
_cell.angle_gamma   90.00
#
_symmetry.space_group_name_H-M   'P 1'
#
loop_
_entity.id
_entity.type
_entity.pdbx_description
1 polymer ?
#
loop_
_entity_poly.entity_id
_entity_poly.type
_entity_poly.pdbx_seq_one_letter_code
_entity_poly.pdbx_strand_id
1 'polypeptide(L)'
;MRNTLILAALASLATAAAADISAYSQDFEGLNQASPTALGNDGWLVGANVFDSGGGFLYNYFAFPAPNGGPAFSAIASGQGGPDQGNQQLVVYSDYNNGDHGNGNIIEANFFREYIVGAGNVGQTWSFSFDYKRGDIGGSSTALAFIKTLDPNAGYALTNFLIFDTTNADTLWSRHTLSLFIDASLTGQIFQIGFLNTATNYEPSGIFYDNINLVPAPSGLAALAAFGLVASRRRRN
;
A
#
# COMPACT_ATOMS: atom_id res chain seq x y z
N MET A 1 -57.73 33.37 11.66
CA MET A 1 -57.46 32.05 11.05
C MET A 1 -56.00 32.07 10.61
N ARG A 2 -55.20 31.07 11.02
CA ARG A 2 -53.72 31.05 10.97
C ARG A 2 -53.21 30.89 9.53
N ASN A 3 -52.22 31.72 9.18
CA ASN A 3 -51.35 31.59 8.01
C ASN A 3 -50.55 30.28 8.08
N THR A 4 -50.61 29.47 7.03
CA THR A 4 -49.75 28.29 6.87
C THR A 4 -48.59 28.64 5.95
N LEU A 5 -47.40 28.81 6.52
CA LEU A 5 -46.12 28.91 5.79
C LEU A 5 -45.74 27.53 5.26
N ILE A 6 -45.53 27.42 3.94
CA ILE A 6 -44.95 26.23 3.31
C ILE A 6 -43.43 26.34 3.44
N LEU A 7 -42.84 25.47 4.26
CA LEU A 7 -41.40 25.28 4.35
C LEU A 7 -40.95 24.42 3.17
N ALA A 8 -40.18 24.98 2.24
CA ALA A 8 -39.47 24.20 1.22
C ALA A 8 -38.27 23.52 1.87
N ALA A 9 -38.32 22.19 1.99
CA ALA A 9 -37.17 21.40 2.40
C ALA A 9 -36.17 21.33 1.23
N LEU A 10 -35.05 22.04 1.35
CA LEU A 10 -33.89 21.87 0.48
C LEU A 10 -33.27 20.51 0.80
N ALA A 11 -33.57 19.49 -0.01
CA ALA A 11 -32.87 18.21 0.07
C ALA A 11 -31.43 18.42 -0.41
N SER A 12 -30.51 18.57 0.54
CA SER A 12 -29.08 18.45 0.27
C SER A 12 -28.81 17.03 -0.23
N LEU A 13 -28.66 16.87 -1.55
CA LEU A 13 -28.01 15.72 -2.14
C LEU A 13 -26.55 15.72 -1.67
N ALA A 14 -26.30 15.15 -0.49
CA ALA A 14 -24.99 14.63 -0.18
C ALA A 14 -24.75 13.50 -1.18
N THR A 15 -24.00 13.80 -2.25
CA THR A 15 -23.40 12.76 -3.08
C THR A 15 -22.61 11.86 -2.14
N ALA A 16 -23.07 10.64 -1.92
CA ALA A 16 -22.20 9.58 -1.43
C ALA A 16 -20.95 9.62 -2.33
N ALA A 17 -19.77 9.81 -1.75
CA ALA A 17 -18.53 9.71 -2.50
C ALA A 17 -18.59 8.37 -3.24
N ALA A 18 -18.53 8.40 -4.57
CA ALA A 18 -18.49 7.17 -5.34
C ALA A 18 -17.25 6.40 -4.87
N ALA A 19 -17.42 5.13 -4.52
CA ALA A 19 -16.31 4.22 -4.30
C ALA A 19 -15.38 4.31 -5.52
N ASP A 20 -14.14 4.72 -5.30
CA ASP A 20 -13.14 4.94 -6.34
C ASP A 20 -11.74 4.84 -5.72
N ILE A 21 -10.77 4.36 -6.49
CA ILE A 21 -9.37 4.43 -6.10
C ILE A 21 -9.00 5.91 -5.95
N SER A 22 -8.38 6.26 -4.82
CA SER A 22 -7.98 7.64 -4.53
C SER A 22 -6.47 7.76 -4.50
N ALA A 23 -5.96 8.82 -5.13
CA ALA A 23 -4.54 9.15 -5.08
C ALA A 23 -4.06 9.32 -3.63
N TYR A 24 -2.84 8.89 -3.36
CA TYR A 24 -2.26 8.88 -2.03
C TYR A 24 -0.75 9.08 -2.11
N SER A 25 -0.21 9.82 -1.15
CA SER A 25 1.23 10.09 -1.03
C SER A 25 1.61 10.13 0.44
N GLN A 26 2.77 9.56 0.79
CA GLN A 26 3.29 9.53 2.15
C GLN A 26 4.82 9.42 2.16
N ASP A 27 5.46 10.36 2.85
CA ASP A 27 6.90 10.41 3.16
C ASP A 27 7.19 10.20 4.66
N PHE A 28 6.15 9.96 5.45
CA PHE A 28 6.15 9.70 6.89
C PHE A 28 6.65 10.85 7.77
N GLU A 29 7.23 11.92 7.24
CA GLU A 29 7.79 13.05 7.99
C GLU A 29 6.73 13.80 8.81
N GLY A 30 5.48 13.83 8.31
CA GLY A 30 4.36 14.48 8.99
C GLY A 30 3.74 13.64 10.11
N LEU A 31 4.07 12.36 10.22
CA LEU A 31 3.45 11.46 11.20
C LEU A 31 4.18 11.51 12.54
N ASN A 32 3.43 11.43 13.65
CA ASN A 32 4.02 11.33 14.98
C ASN A 32 4.56 9.91 15.22
N GLN A 33 5.88 9.72 15.10
CA GLN A 33 6.57 8.45 15.34
C GLN A 33 6.22 7.81 16.69
N ALA A 34 5.97 8.60 17.75
CA ALA A 34 5.66 8.08 19.08
C ALA A 34 4.20 7.66 19.25
N SER A 35 3.32 7.98 18.30
CA SER A 35 1.90 7.62 18.38
C SER A 35 1.69 6.17 17.92
N PRO A 36 1.17 5.26 18.76
CA PRO A 36 0.97 3.86 18.39
C PRO A 36 -0.06 3.65 17.28
N THR A 37 -0.86 4.68 16.97
CA THR A 37 -1.92 4.65 15.95
C THR A 37 -1.58 5.50 14.71
N ALA A 38 -0.35 6.03 14.59
CA ALA A 38 0.02 6.93 13.49
C ALA A 38 -0.29 6.34 12.10
N LEU A 39 0.11 5.09 11.85
CA LEU A 39 -0.07 4.41 10.57
C LEU A 39 -1.54 4.05 10.32
N GLY A 40 -2.23 3.51 11.32
CA GLY A 40 -3.67 3.22 11.23
C GLY A 40 -4.53 4.47 10.99
N ASN A 41 -4.21 5.60 11.63
CA ASN A 41 -4.90 6.87 11.41
C ASN A 41 -4.65 7.45 10.01
N ASP A 42 -3.51 7.11 9.38
CA ASP A 42 -3.20 7.43 7.99
C ASP A 42 -3.91 6.49 6.98
N GLY A 43 -4.67 5.52 7.49
CA GLY A 43 -5.48 4.60 6.70
C GLY A 43 -4.72 3.40 6.18
N TRP A 44 -3.62 3.02 6.82
CA TRP A 44 -2.98 1.72 6.61
C TRP A 44 -3.68 0.64 7.44
N LEU A 45 -3.78 -0.54 6.84
CA LEU A 45 -4.37 -1.73 7.42
C LEU A 45 -3.35 -2.86 7.49
N VAL A 46 -3.60 -3.82 8.37
CA VAL A 46 -2.81 -5.04 8.50
C VAL A 46 -3.69 -6.28 8.55
N GLY A 47 -3.08 -7.40 8.23
CA GLY A 47 -3.66 -8.74 8.35
C GLY A 47 -2.62 -9.81 8.07
N ALA A 48 -2.90 -11.05 8.44
CA ALA A 48 -2.03 -12.16 8.09
C ALA A 48 -2.81 -13.39 7.63
N ASN A 49 -2.18 -14.13 6.71
CA ASN A 49 -2.49 -15.52 6.43
C ASN A 49 -1.49 -16.40 7.19
N VAL A 50 -1.97 -17.49 7.76
CA VAL A 50 -1.14 -18.44 8.50
C VAL A 50 -1.17 -19.78 7.79
N PHE A 51 0.00 -20.33 7.52
CA PHE A 51 0.20 -21.61 6.85
C PHE A 51 0.99 -22.55 7.76
N ASP A 52 0.74 -23.85 7.65
CA ASP A 52 1.63 -24.84 8.23
C ASP A 52 3.00 -24.85 7.53
N SER A 53 3.97 -25.59 8.09
CA SER A 53 5.32 -25.71 7.52
C SER A 53 5.36 -26.36 6.12
N GLY A 54 4.29 -27.02 5.69
CA GLY A 54 4.13 -27.57 4.34
C GLY A 54 3.46 -26.62 3.34
N GLY A 55 3.09 -25.41 3.78
CA GLY A 55 2.37 -24.42 2.97
C GLY A 55 0.85 -24.61 2.93
N GLY A 56 0.30 -25.50 3.75
CA GLY A 56 -1.15 -25.68 3.90
C GLY A 56 -1.76 -24.50 4.65
N PHE A 57 -2.78 -23.86 4.07
CA PHE A 57 -3.51 -22.77 4.73
C PHE A 57 -4.18 -23.26 6.02
N LEU A 58 -4.02 -22.50 7.10
CA LEU A 58 -4.63 -22.78 8.40
C LEU A 58 -5.77 -21.81 8.70
N TYR A 59 -5.46 -20.51 8.75
CA TYR A 59 -6.43 -19.45 9.05
C TYR A 59 -5.91 -18.08 8.63
N ASN A 60 -6.75 -17.06 8.77
CA ASN A 60 -6.40 -15.68 8.50
C ASN A 60 -7.11 -14.69 9.44
N TYR A 61 -6.56 -13.47 9.53
CA TYR A 61 -7.14 -12.35 10.25
C TYR A 61 -6.75 -11.05 9.54
N PHE A 62 -7.70 -10.18 9.23
CA PHE A 62 -7.48 -9.09 8.27
C PHE A 62 -8.19 -7.78 8.61
N ALA A 63 -7.71 -6.72 7.97
CA ALA A 63 -8.28 -5.38 7.90
C ALA A 63 -8.34 -4.65 9.25
N PHE A 64 -7.32 -4.83 10.10
CA PHE A 64 -7.16 -4.04 11.32
C PHE A 64 -6.35 -2.78 11.05
N PRO A 65 -6.56 -1.67 11.78
CA PRO A 65 -5.70 -0.50 11.69
C PRO A 65 -4.24 -0.86 11.97
N ALA A 66 -3.33 -0.40 11.12
CA ALA A 66 -1.91 -0.72 11.25
C ALA A 66 -1.32 -0.13 12.55
N PRO A 67 -0.65 -0.95 13.37
CA PRO A 67 0.07 -0.45 14.53
C PRO A 67 1.32 0.31 14.12
N ASN A 68 1.78 1.22 14.96
CA ASN A 68 3.07 1.87 14.82
C ASN A 68 3.98 1.50 16.00
N GLY A 69 4.89 0.56 15.77
CA GLY A 69 5.86 0.07 16.76
C GLY A 69 5.46 -1.26 17.40
N GLY A 70 6.29 -1.70 18.35
CA GLY A 70 6.09 -2.98 19.01
C GLY A 70 6.50 -4.18 18.13
N PRO A 71 6.00 -5.39 18.43
CA PRO A 71 6.40 -6.62 17.75
C PRO A 71 5.52 -6.98 16.55
N ALA A 72 4.54 -6.16 16.15
CA ALA A 72 3.57 -6.55 15.12
C ALA A 72 3.60 -5.63 13.90
N PHE A 73 3.77 -6.23 12.73
CA PHE A 73 3.53 -5.67 11.38
C PHE A 73 4.36 -4.48 10.93
N SER A 74 4.44 -3.40 11.70
CA SER A 74 4.95 -2.14 11.18
C SER A 74 5.40 -1.15 12.25
N ALA A 75 6.28 -0.24 11.85
CA ALA A 75 6.67 0.91 12.65
C ALA A 75 7.14 2.06 11.75
N ILE A 76 7.11 3.27 12.28
CA ILE A 76 7.86 4.41 11.77
C ILE A 76 9.24 4.36 12.41
N ALA A 77 10.25 3.99 11.63
CA ALA A 77 11.65 4.03 12.04
C ALA A 77 12.24 5.42 11.79
N SER A 78 13.28 5.77 12.55
CA SER A 78 14.05 7.00 12.31
C SER A 78 15.53 6.70 12.11
N GLY A 79 16.23 7.63 11.47
CA GLY A 79 17.66 7.51 11.18
C GLY A 79 17.99 6.46 10.12
N GLN A 80 17.00 6.03 9.32
CA GLN A 80 17.19 5.12 8.20
C GLN A 80 17.29 5.86 6.86
N GLY A 81 17.20 7.18 6.88
CA GLY A 81 17.25 8.02 5.70
C GLY A 81 18.58 7.97 4.94
N GLY A 82 18.51 8.21 3.64
CA GLY A 82 19.59 8.68 2.81
C GLY A 82 19.38 10.17 2.47
N PRO A 83 20.09 10.70 1.46
CA PRO A 83 19.93 12.10 1.02
C PRO A 83 18.48 12.49 0.69
N ASP A 84 17.65 11.53 0.25
CA ASP A 84 16.32 11.76 -0.31
C ASP A 84 15.16 11.20 0.55
N GLN A 85 15.43 10.66 1.75
CA GLN A 85 14.44 9.92 2.56
C GLN A 85 14.06 10.61 3.88
N GLY A 86 14.57 11.81 4.16
CA GLY A 86 14.23 12.51 5.39
C GLY A 86 14.65 11.77 6.66
N ASN A 87 13.94 12.01 7.77
CA ASN A 87 14.26 11.47 9.09
C ASN A 87 13.47 10.22 9.45
N GLN A 88 12.26 10.04 8.93
CA GLN A 88 11.31 9.00 9.29
C GLN A 88 10.97 8.12 8.08
N GLN A 89 10.94 6.80 8.27
CA GLN A 89 10.62 5.84 7.21
C GLN A 89 9.71 4.75 7.75
N LEU A 90 8.93 4.13 6.88
CA LEU A 90 8.17 2.93 7.24
C LEU A 90 9.12 1.74 7.32
N VAL A 91 8.93 0.88 8.32
CA VAL A 91 9.42 -0.50 8.30
C VAL A 91 8.22 -1.43 8.40
N VAL A 92 8.21 -2.47 7.56
CA VAL A 92 7.20 -3.53 7.58
C VAL A 92 7.90 -4.86 7.86
N TYR A 93 7.34 -5.63 8.79
CA TYR A 93 7.87 -6.89 9.31
C TYR A 93 6.71 -7.82 9.71
N SER A 94 7.02 -9.03 10.15
CA SER A 94 6.01 -10.03 10.50
C SER A 94 5.19 -9.65 11.74
N ASP A 95 4.08 -10.34 11.95
CA ASP A 95 3.35 -10.29 13.21
C ASP A 95 3.99 -11.22 14.25
N TYR A 96 5.05 -10.75 14.92
CA TYR A 96 5.72 -11.55 15.94
C TYR A 96 4.89 -11.76 17.21
N ASN A 97 3.70 -11.15 17.33
CA ASN A 97 2.75 -11.54 18.38
C ASN A 97 2.07 -12.88 18.09
N ASN A 98 2.10 -13.36 16.84
CA ASN A 98 1.55 -14.65 16.50
C ASN A 98 2.48 -15.78 17.00
N GLY A 99 2.02 -16.48 18.04
CA GLY A 99 2.75 -17.59 18.67
C GLY A 99 3.04 -18.76 17.73
N ASP A 100 2.32 -18.88 16.61
CA ASP A 100 2.50 -19.96 15.65
C ASP A 100 3.85 -19.93 14.93
N HIS A 101 4.56 -18.79 14.96
CA HIS A 101 5.97 -18.75 14.61
C HIS A 101 6.78 -19.83 15.35
N GLY A 102 6.52 -20.04 16.65
CA GLY A 102 7.20 -21.05 17.46
C GLY A 102 6.83 -22.50 17.12
N ASN A 103 5.74 -22.70 16.37
CA ASN A 103 5.30 -24.01 15.87
C ASN A 103 5.88 -24.34 14.49
N GLY A 104 6.71 -23.45 13.93
CA GLY A 104 7.24 -23.58 12.57
C GLY A 104 6.24 -23.21 11.47
N ASN A 105 5.07 -22.66 11.84
CA ASN A 105 4.10 -22.15 10.88
C ASN A 105 4.64 -20.88 10.20
N ILE A 106 4.23 -20.68 8.96
CA ILE A 106 4.60 -19.51 8.16
C ILE A 106 3.52 -18.45 8.35
N ILE A 107 3.94 -17.28 8.84
CA ILE A 107 3.08 -16.10 8.95
C ILE A 107 3.36 -15.23 7.75
N GLU A 108 2.34 -15.04 6.91
CA GLU A 108 2.35 -14.08 5.80
C GLU A 108 1.69 -12.78 6.26
N ALA A 109 2.48 -11.84 6.77
CA ALA A 109 1.99 -10.56 7.24
C ALA A 109 1.82 -9.58 6.06
N ASN A 110 0.66 -8.95 6.01
CA ASN A 110 0.27 -7.98 4.99
C ASN A 110 0.09 -6.61 5.65
N PHE A 111 0.70 -5.57 5.07
CA PHE A 111 0.51 -4.15 5.42
C PHE A 111 0.05 -3.40 4.17
N PHE A 112 -1.15 -2.83 4.16
CA PHE A 112 -1.79 -2.40 2.92
C PHE A 112 -2.78 -1.24 3.07
N ARG A 113 -3.05 -0.55 1.96
CA ARG A 113 -4.24 0.30 1.80
C ARG A 113 -5.26 -0.42 0.92
N GLU A 114 -6.53 -0.10 1.12
CA GLU A 114 -7.64 -0.71 0.41
C GLU A 114 -8.58 0.35 -0.17
N TYR A 115 -9.08 0.08 -1.38
CA TYR A 115 -10.06 0.89 -2.09
C TYR A 115 -11.07 -0.03 -2.78
N ILE A 116 -12.25 0.51 -3.08
CA ILE A 116 -13.18 -0.13 -4.02
C ILE A 116 -12.97 0.50 -5.39
N VAL A 117 -12.84 -0.33 -6.42
CA VAL A 117 -12.71 0.14 -7.81
C VAL A 117 -14.04 0.73 -8.26
N GLY A 118 -14.03 2.01 -8.63
CA GLY A 118 -15.18 2.71 -9.16
C GLY A 118 -15.26 2.66 -10.68
N ALA A 119 -16.45 2.92 -11.21
CA ALA A 119 -16.64 3.07 -12.66
C ALA A 119 -15.79 4.22 -13.24
N GLY A 120 -15.45 5.23 -12.44
CA GLY A 120 -14.59 6.34 -12.82
C GLY A 120 -13.13 5.92 -13.07
N ASN A 121 -12.67 4.83 -12.46
CA ASN A 121 -11.33 4.29 -12.65
C ASN A 121 -11.16 3.53 -13.97
N VAL A 122 -12.24 3.07 -14.61
CA VAL A 122 -12.17 2.26 -15.83
C VAL A 122 -11.47 3.01 -16.96
N GLY A 123 -10.51 2.36 -17.60
CA GLY A 123 -9.67 2.93 -18.65
C GLY A 123 -8.44 3.67 -18.12
N GLN A 124 -8.26 3.79 -16.80
CA GLN A 124 -7.06 4.36 -16.19
C GLN A 124 -6.04 3.26 -15.89
N THR A 125 -4.76 3.61 -15.91
CA THR A 125 -3.70 2.80 -15.28
C THR A 125 -3.35 3.45 -13.96
N TRP A 126 -3.34 2.70 -12.87
CA TRP A 126 -2.92 3.18 -11.57
C TRP A 126 -1.50 2.69 -11.26
N SER A 127 -0.64 3.60 -10.82
CA SER A 127 0.77 3.34 -10.52
C SER A 127 1.04 3.51 -9.03
N PHE A 128 1.54 2.45 -8.42
CA PHE A 128 2.02 2.40 -7.05
C PHE A 128 3.54 2.41 -7.06
N SER A 129 4.14 3.47 -6.52
CA SER A 129 5.59 3.65 -6.45
C SER A 129 6.04 3.90 -5.03
N PHE A 130 7.25 3.44 -4.73
CA PHE A 130 7.83 3.46 -3.40
C PHE A 130 9.34 3.35 -3.52
N ASP A 131 10.03 3.95 -2.55
CA ASP A 131 11.44 3.71 -2.30
C ASP A 131 11.57 2.56 -1.30
N TYR A 132 12.61 1.75 -1.41
CA TYR A 132 12.86 0.61 -0.55
C TYR A 132 14.36 0.42 -0.29
N LYS A 133 14.68 -0.14 0.87
CA LYS A 133 16.02 -0.67 1.19
C LYS A 133 15.92 -1.80 2.21
N ARG A 134 17.01 -2.54 2.37
CA ARG A 134 17.14 -3.63 3.35
C ARG A 134 16.93 -3.13 4.77
N GLY A 135 16.07 -3.82 5.52
CA GLY A 135 16.01 -3.74 6.97
C GLY A 135 16.81 -4.88 7.62
N ASP A 136 16.23 -5.53 8.62
CA ASP A 136 16.87 -6.65 9.34
C ASP A 136 16.56 -8.02 8.74
N ILE A 137 15.82 -8.08 7.61
CA ILE A 137 15.40 -9.34 6.97
C ILE A 137 16.53 -10.37 6.88
N GLY A 138 16.22 -11.60 7.31
CA GLY A 138 17.14 -12.72 7.35
C GLY A 138 16.45 -14.06 7.54
N GLY A 139 17.25 -15.12 7.66
CA GLY A 139 16.73 -16.48 7.73
C GLY A 139 16.04 -16.89 6.43
N SER A 140 14.87 -17.53 6.56
CA SER A 140 14.00 -17.94 5.46
C SER A 140 12.92 -16.90 5.14
N SER A 141 12.97 -15.73 5.78
CA SER A 141 11.98 -14.67 5.55
C SER A 141 12.03 -14.16 4.12
N THR A 142 10.86 -13.87 3.55
CA THR A 142 10.73 -13.21 2.23
C THR A 142 9.93 -11.93 2.37
N ALA A 143 10.09 -11.00 1.44
CA ALA A 143 9.34 -9.76 1.39
C ALA A 143 9.05 -9.34 -0.05
N LEU A 144 7.89 -8.73 -0.26
CA LEU A 144 7.49 -8.16 -1.55
C LEU A 144 6.62 -6.91 -1.37
N ALA A 145 6.60 -6.06 -2.37
CA ALA A 145 5.56 -5.06 -2.57
C ALA A 145 4.52 -5.59 -3.56
N PHE A 146 3.26 -5.14 -3.48
CA PHE A 146 2.21 -5.64 -4.34
C PHE A 146 1.16 -4.61 -4.77
N ILE A 147 0.51 -4.92 -5.89
CA ILE A 147 -0.87 -4.50 -6.20
C ILE A 147 -1.70 -5.78 -6.32
N LYS A 148 -2.87 -5.84 -5.68
CA LYS A 148 -3.81 -6.94 -5.87
C LYS A 148 -5.25 -6.48 -5.96
N THR A 149 -6.09 -7.31 -6.60
CA THR A 149 -7.54 -7.13 -6.61
C THR A 149 -8.25 -8.38 -6.11
N LEU A 150 -9.33 -8.18 -5.36
CA LEU A 150 -10.16 -9.25 -4.80
C LEU A 150 -11.60 -9.03 -5.25
N ASP A 151 -12.28 -10.06 -5.75
CA ASP A 151 -13.69 -10.00 -6.14
C ASP A 151 -14.60 -10.43 -4.98
N PRO A 152 -15.30 -9.50 -4.30
CA PRO A 152 -16.19 -9.85 -3.19
C PRO A 152 -17.38 -10.71 -3.64
N ASN A 153 -17.78 -10.63 -4.91
CA ASN A 153 -18.88 -11.42 -5.46
C ASN A 153 -18.48 -12.86 -5.80
N ALA A 154 -17.17 -13.14 -5.86
CA ALA A 154 -16.60 -14.46 -6.07
C ALA A 154 -15.88 -14.98 -4.80
N GLY A 155 -16.39 -14.63 -3.62
CA GLY A 155 -15.82 -15.10 -2.35
C GLY A 155 -14.42 -14.54 -2.07
N TYR A 156 -14.17 -13.29 -2.48
CA TYR A 156 -12.87 -12.61 -2.38
C TYR A 156 -11.76 -13.29 -3.19
N ALA A 157 -12.10 -13.89 -4.34
CA ALA A 157 -11.12 -14.46 -5.25
C ALA A 157 -10.09 -13.41 -5.69
N LEU A 158 -8.80 -13.79 -5.64
CA LEU A 158 -7.70 -12.98 -6.14
C LEU A 158 -7.73 -12.93 -7.67
N THR A 159 -7.99 -11.76 -8.23
CA THR A 159 -8.15 -11.56 -9.68
C THR A 159 -6.91 -10.96 -10.33
N ASN A 160 -6.11 -10.20 -9.58
CA ASN A 160 -4.77 -9.74 -9.98
C ASN A 160 -3.82 -9.82 -8.80
N PHE A 161 -2.55 -10.14 -9.07
CA PHE A 161 -1.47 -10.07 -8.09
C PHE A 161 -0.15 -9.72 -8.76
N LEU A 162 0.15 -8.42 -8.81
CA LEU A 162 1.41 -7.88 -9.30
C LEU A 162 2.35 -7.75 -8.12
N ILE A 163 3.56 -8.29 -8.23
CA ILE A 163 4.53 -8.30 -7.14
C ILE A 163 5.89 -7.77 -7.57
N PHE A 164 6.62 -7.22 -6.61
CA PHE A 164 8.04 -6.92 -6.72
C PHE A 164 8.75 -7.47 -5.48
N ASP A 165 9.69 -8.38 -5.67
CA ASP A 165 10.46 -9.02 -4.59
C ASP A 165 11.46 -8.03 -3.97
N THR A 166 11.33 -7.79 -2.67
CA THR A 166 12.22 -6.92 -1.87
C THR A 166 13.07 -7.71 -0.87
N THR A 167 13.01 -9.05 -0.89
CA THR A 167 13.76 -9.95 0.01
C THR A 167 15.27 -9.68 -0.01
N ASN A 168 15.79 -9.44 -1.21
CA ASN A 168 17.22 -9.19 -1.45
C ASN A 168 17.52 -7.71 -1.70
N ALA A 169 16.72 -6.80 -1.16
CA ALA A 169 16.99 -5.37 -1.24
C ALA A 169 18.43 -5.04 -0.76
N ASP A 170 19.04 -4.04 -1.39
CA ASP A 170 20.33 -3.50 -0.99
C ASP A 170 20.17 -2.60 0.25
N THR A 171 21.27 -2.36 0.95
CA THR A 171 21.38 -1.31 1.98
C THR A 171 21.20 0.11 1.45
N LEU A 172 21.38 0.32 0.14
CA LEU A 172 21.11 1.57 -0.55
C LEU A 172 19.64 1.67 -0.98
N TRP A 173 19.08 2.87 -0.88
CA TRP A 173 17.73 3.16 -1.34
C TRP A 173 17.61 3.01 -2.86
N SER A 174 16.55 2.35 -3.29
CA SER A 174 16.15 2.21 -4.68
C SER A 174 14.65 2.48 -4.81
N ARG A 175 14.21 2.83 -6.03
CA ARG A 175 12.79 3.08 -6.32
C ARG A 175 12.22 1.99 -7.20
N HIS A 176 10.98 1.59 -6.96
CA HIS A 176 10.22 0.73 -7.86
C HIS A 176 8.82 1.29 -8.15
N THR A 177 8.17 0.75 -9.18
CA THR A 177 6.79 1.10 -9.53
C THR A 177 6.07 -0.13 -10.09
N LEU A 178 4.94 -0.47 -9.48
CA LEU A 178 3.97 -1.42 -10.00
C LEU A 178 2.81 -0.65 -10.64
N SER A 179 2.22 -1.19 -11.70
CA SER A 179 1.08 -0.56 -12.38
C SER A 179 0.02 -1.59 -12.76
N LEU A 180 -1.25 -1.22 -12.60
CA LEU A 180 -2.41 -2.02 -13.03
C LEU A 180 -3.33 -1.18 -13.91
N PHE A 181 -3.69 -1.70 -15.09
CA PHE A 181 -4.75 -1.13 -15.91
C PHE A 181 -6.11 -1.58 -15.38
N ILE A 182 -7.02 -0.62 -15.19
CA ILE A 182 -8.36 -0.88 -14.67
C ILE A 182 -9.32 -1.06 -15.84
N ASP A 183 -9.71 -2.30 -16.12
CA ASP A 183 -10.79 -2.59 -17.07
C ASP A 183 -12.16 -2.62 -16.36
N ALA A 184 -13.23 -2.73 -17.16
CA ALA A 184 -14.60 -2.70 -16.66
C ALA A 184 -14.96 -3.88 -15.75
N SER A 185 -14.27 -5.03 -15.87
CA SER A 185 -14.53 -6.21 -15.03
C SER A 185 -14.04 -6.04 -13.58
N LEU A 186 -13.15 -5.08 -13.34
CA LEU A 186 -12.65 -4.77 -12.00
C LEU A 186 -13.59 -3.86 -11.19
N THR A 187 -14.60 -3.25 -11.81
CA THR A 187 -15.52 -2.35 -11.10
C THR A 187 -16.24 -3.10 -9.97
N GLY A 188 -16.24 -2.51 -8.77
CA GLY A 188 -16.80 -3.12 -7.56
C GLY A 188 -15.88 -4.11 -6.85
N GLN A 189 -14.74 -4.47 -7.45
CA GLN A 189 -13.71 -5.26 -6.77
C GLN A 189 -12.94 -4.40 -5.77
N ILE A 190 -12.31 -5.08 -4.82
CA ILE A 190 -11.37 -4.47 -3.90
C ILE A 190 -10.02 -4.32 -4.60
N PHE A 191 -9.39 -3.16 -4.49
CA PHE A 191 -8.04 -2.86 -4.94
C PHE A 191 -7.15 -2.58 -3.73
N GLN A 192 -6.05 -3.32 -3.61
CA GLN A 192 -5.09 -3.17 -2.52
C GLN A 192 -3.69 -2.91 -3.04
N ILE A 193 -2.97 -2.03 -2.35
CA ILE A 193 -1.53 -1.82 -2.50
C ILE A 193 -0.85 -2.02 -1.17
N GLY A 194 0.40 -2.47 -1.18
CA GLY A 194 1.13 -2.58 0.07
C GLY A 194 2.37 -3.43 -0.01
N PHE A 195 2.73 -3.94 1.17
CA PHE A 195 3.91 -4.74 1.41
C PHE A 195 3.52 -6.00 2.16
N LEU A 196 4.22 -7.09 1.86
CA LEU A 196 3.99 -8.40 2.41
C LEU A 196 5.33 -8.99 2.82
N ASN A 197 5.36 -9.69 3.95
CA ASN A 197 6.48 -10.54 4.31
C ASN A 197 6.00 -11.91 4.77
N THR A 198 6.81 -12.93 4.55
CA THR A 198 6.62 -14.26 5.12
C THR A 198 7.73 -14.50 6.12
N ALA A 199 7.39 -14.98 7.32
CA ALA A 199 8.39 -15.41 8.30
C ALA A 199 7.90 -16.62 9.09
N THR A 200 8.83 -17.44 9.58
CA THR A 200 8.61 -18.55 10.49
C THR A 200 9.67 -18.51 11.59
N ASN A 201 9.50 -19.23 12.70
CA ASN A 201 10.51 -19.33 13.77
C ASN A 201 11.03 -17.99 14.32
N TYR A 202 10.22 -16.93 14.27
CA TYR A 202 10.60 -15.57 14.65
C TYR A 202 11.83 -15.03 13.88
N GLU A 203 12.07 -15.52 12.67
CA GLU A 203 13.13 -14.99 11.82
C GLU A 203 12.86 -13.51 11.47
N PRO A 204 13.90 -12.66 11.44
CA PRO A 204 13.72 -11.25 11.15
C PRO A 204 13.27 -11.05 9.70
N SER A 205 12.42 -10.04 9.47
CA SER A 205 11.70 -9.85 8.20
C SER A 205 11.55 -8.39 7.77
N GLY A 206 12.19 -7.46 8.49
CA GLY A 206 12.04 -6.04 8.26
C GLY A 206 12.61 -5.56 6.94
N ILE A 207 11.80 -4.81 6.20
CA ILE A 207 12.20 -4.00 5.04
C ILE A 207 11.76 -2.55 5.29
N PHE A 208 12.63 -1.60 4.92
CA PHE A 208 12.29 -0.19 4.97
C PHE A 208 11.68 0.28 3.65
N TYR A 209 10.67 1.13 3.76
CA TYR A 209 9.96 1.76 2.65
C TYR A 209 9.75 3.24 2.90
N ASP A 210 9.71 4.02 1.83
CA ASP A 210 9.52 5.48 1.91
C ASP A 210 8.97 6.07 0.60
N ASN A 211 8.64 7.36 0.59
CA ASN A 211 8.21 8.13 -0.59
C ASN A 211 7.12 7.43 -1.41
N ILE A 212 6.12 6.91 -0.71
CA ILE A 212 5.02 6.13 -1.26
C ILE A 212 4.11 7.05 -2.06
N ASN A 213 3.75 6.62 -3.27
CA ASN A 213 2.81 7.32 -4.12
C ASN A 213 1.92 6.33 -4.88
N LEU A 214 0.61 6.54 -4.79
CA LEU A 214 -0.41 5.93 -5.63
C LEU A 214 -1.07 7.04 -6.45
N VAL A 215 -0.92 6.98 -7.77
CA VAL A 215 -1.50 7.98 -8.68
C VAL A 215 -2.01 7.31 -9.95
N PRO A 216 -3.04 7.85 -10.61
CA PRO A 216 -3.33 7.46 -11.97
C PRO A 216 -2.13 7.86 -12.84
N ALA A 217 -1.62 6.94 -13.65
CA ALA A 217 -0.63 7.23 -14.66
C ALA A 217 -1.18 8.33 -15.58
N PRO A 218 -0.35 9.29 -16.01
CA PRO A 218 -0.81 10.35 -16.90
C PRO A 218 -1.44 9.72 -18.13
N SER A 219 -2.72 10.02 -18.36
CA SER A 219 -3.41 9.63 -19.59
C SER A 219 -2.62 10.14 -20.79
N GLY A 220 -2.46 9.29 -21.81
CA GLY A 220 -1.43 9.36 -22.87
C GLY A 220 -1.36 10.63 -23.75
N LEU A 221 -2.02 11.72 -23.38
CA LEU A 221 -1.87 13.04 -23.96
C LEU A 221 -0.90 13.95 -23.16
N ALA A 222 -0.61 13.65 -21.89
CA ALA A 222 0.34 14.44 -21.08
C ALA A 222 1.80 13.92 -21.16
N ALA A 223 2.00 12.66 -21.53
CA ALA A 223 3.33 12.04 -21.58
C ALA A 223 4.21 12.51 -22.76
N LEU A 224 3.63 13.12 -23.80
CA LEU A 224 4.39 13.63 -24.95
C LEU A 224 4.96 15.05 -24.73
N ALA A 225 4.51 15.78 -23.70
CA ALA A 225 4.97 17.14 -23.44
C ALA A 225 6.22 17.22 -22.54
N ALA A 226 6.57 16.14 -21.84
CA ALA A 226 7.70 16.14 -20.87
C ALA A 226 9.06 15.72 -21.46
N PHE A 227 9.12 15.25 -22.72
CA PHE A 227 10.37 14.78 -23.35
C PHE A 227 10.81 15.60 -24.58
N GLY A 228 10.20 16.77 -24.81
CA GLY A 228 10.35 17.50 -26.07
C GLY A 228 10.78 18.97 -25.96
N LEU A 229 11.75 19.33 -25.11
CA LEU A 229 12.41 20.65 -25.28
C LEU A 229 13.86 20.69 -24.76
N VAL A 230 14.74 19.92 -25.39
CA VAL A 230 16.16 20.29 -25.47
C VAL A 230 16.54 20.39 -26.95
N ALA A 231 16.06 21.46 -27.60
CA ALA A 231 16.59 21.87 -28.89
C ALA A 231 17.76 22.83 -28.65
N SER A 232 18.95 22.32 -28.91
CA SER A 232 20.25 22.98 -28.83
C SER A 232 20.26 24.36 -29.50
N ARG A 233 20.54 25.43 -28.74
CA ARG A 233 21.07 26.69 -29.31
C ARG A 233 22.53 26.46 -29.72
N ARG A 234 22.75 26.06 -30.98
CA ARG A 234 24.06 26.24 -31.64
C ARG A 234 24.29 27.74 -31.81
N ARG A 235 25.28 28.29 -31.09
CA ARG A 235 25.87 29.60 -31.37
C ARG A 235 26.42 29.57 -32.81
N ARG A 236 26.03 30.56 -33.62
CA ARG A 236 26.71 30.92 -34.86
C ARG A 236 27.50 32.20 -34.61
N ASN A 237 28.80 32.09 -34.90
CA ASN A 237 29.84 33.10 -35.05
C ASN A 237 30.20 33.93 -33.82
#